data_AF-A8SDD3-F1
#
_entry.id   AF-A8SDD3-F1
#
_cell.length_a   1.000
_cell.length_b   1.000
_cell.length_c   1.000
_cell.angle_alpha   90.00
_cell.angle_beta   90.00
_cell.angle_gamma   90.00
#
_symmetry.space_group_name_H-M   'P 1'
#
loop_
_entity.id
_entity.type
_entity.pdbx_description
1 polymer ?
#
loop_
_entity_poly.entity_id
_entity_poly.type
_entity_poly.pdbx_seq_one_letter_code
_entity_poly.pdbx_strand_id
1 'polypeptide(L)'
;MKTSYKPSKLPAIAAQVRKEHPTSSEIKNYQLDNSFLDEVRQWAKLPKEDVDGEAITIPIRKVRLLANYVPANSLHLPLLNLTRILFLRANEEIARSLFILWQDYFTNQDLCYLLYRIVQDKPELVKKIVSNTKLENTTMMQWFPSKNIPYAVGRECMRWQKSDRIRFSDRLMTLGIMPSTRLGQLCIQEYLTFCDRTGYLEISDRDMLPALKKYSPDSIKLFLKNILTELKVEDFQRYYQCGSYLRNIYTSDAGTLKYKNFFSGFTPEQELKYHRWLNYILIRESFSKNSNDERLQFWSQYVPYSTDAYRVSASECLVIEFEMYSIIEFTTKTMGPLYIYRKDIFEKFVKKYLKRMNNTELRHSLYNELLQYATERIIHHDNWQYKTSRYLMAHSIIS
;
A
#
# COMPACT_ATOMS: atom_id res chain seq x y z
N MET A 1 30.49 -72.80 6.31
CA MET A 1 30.52 -71.67 7.28
C MET A 1 30.58 -70.35 6.49
N LYS A 2 29.55 -69.50 6.58
CA LYS A 2 29.61 -68.13 6.03
C LYS A 2 30.16 -67.20 7.12
N THR A 3 31.38 -66.72 6.96
CA THR A 3 31.97 -65.70 7.83
C THR A 3 31.31 -64.34 7.55
N SER A 4 30.39 -63.94 8.41
CA SER A 4 29.81 -62.60 8.40
C SER A 4 30.84 -61.59 8.94
N TYR A 5 31.56 -60.92 8.04
CA TYR A 5 32.39 -59.77 8.40
C TYR A 5 31.48 -58.54 8.65
N LYS A 6 31.30 -58.18 9.94
CA LYS A 6 30.79 -56.86 10.33
C LYS A 6 31.99 -55.95 10.59
N PRO A 7 32.25 -54.93 9.76
CA PRO A 7 33.37 -54.03 10.00
C PRO A 7 33.08 -53.21 11.25
N SER A 8 33.78 -53.51 12.35
CA SER A 8 33.58 -52.91 13.68
C SER A 8 33.82 -51.40 13.73
N LYS A 9 34.60 -50.87 12.79
CA LYS A 9 34.90 -49.44 12.66
C LYS A 9 33.84 -48.64 11.91
N LEU A 10 32.99 -49.29 11.10
CA LEU A 10 32.01 -48.60 10.25
C LEU A 10 30.93 -47.85 11.06
N PRO A 11 30.39 -48.41 12.16
CA PRO A 11 29.47 -47.68 13.03
C PRO A 11 30.12 -46.48 13.73
N ALA A 12 31.38 -46.62 14.16
CA ALA A 12 32.13 -45.54 14.81
C ALA A 12 32.45 -44.40 13.83
N ILE A 13 32.90 -44.75 12.62
CA ILE A 13 33.13 -43.77 11.54
C ILE A 13 31.80 -43.13 11.13
N ALA A 14 30.71 -43.89 11.00
CA ALA A 14 29.40 -43.34 10.69
C ALA A 14 28.89 -42.39 11.80
N ALA A 15 29.14 -42.70 13.08
CA ALA A 15 28.82 -41.81 14.19
C ALA A 15 29.68 -40.54 14.19
N GLN A 16 30.96 -40.65 13.86
CA GLN A 16 31.86 -39.52 13.70
C GLN A 16 31.45 -38.64 12.51
N VAL A 17 31.16 -39.24 11.35
CA VAL A 17 30.63 -38.56 10.16
C VAL A 17 29.29 -37.90 10.47
N ARG A 18 28.38 -38.52 11.23
CA ARG A 18 27.13 -37.86 11.67
C ARG A 18 27.38 -36.70 12.64
N LYS A 19 28.38 -36.80 13.52
CA LYS A 19 28.76 -35.72 14.44
C LYS A 19 29.38 -34.53 13.70
N GLU A 20 30.16 -34.80 12.65
CA GLU A 20 30.85 -33.82 11.81
C GLU A 20 29.94 -33.26 10.70
N HIS A 21 28.99 -34.05 10.21
CA HIS A 21 28.04 -33.74 9.14
C HIS A 21 26.60 -34.08 9.53
N PRO A 22 26.03 -33.40 10.54
CA PRO A 22 24.65 -33.60 10.94
C PRO A 22 23.70 -33.22 9.80
N THR A 23 22.57 -33.91 9.72
CA THR A 23 21.54 -33.62 8.73
C THR A 23 20.85 -32.29 9.06
N SER A 24 20.27 -31.62 8.05
CA SER A 24 19.61 -30.33 8.26
C SER A 24 18.45 -30.40 9.28
N SER A 25 17.87 -31.58 9.54
CA SER A 25 16.88 -31.80 10.61
C SER A 25 17.49 -31.84 12.02
N GLU A 26 18.72 -32.35 12.17
CA GLU A 26 19.42 -32.41 13.47
C GLU A 26 19.93 -31.03 13.92
N ILE A 27 20.25 -30.15 12.97
CA ILE A 27 20.69 -28.77 13.24
C ILE A 27 19.52 -27.89 13.70
N LYS A 28 18.31 -28.13 13.18
CA LYS A 28 17.09 -27.40 13.60
C LYS A 28 16.77 -27.58 15.09
N ASN A 29 17.24 -28.66 15.71
CA ASN A 29 17.01 -28.98 17.13
C ASN A 29 18.20 -28.62 18.03
N TYR A 30 19.28 -28.04 17.50
CA TYR A 30 20.45 -27.67 18.28
C TYR A 30 20.22 -26.31 18.95
N GLN A 31 19.98 -26.30 20.26
CA GLN A 31 19.89 -25.06 21.04
C GLN A 31 21.26 -24.38 21.10
N LEU A 32 21.26 -23.05 21.00
CA LEU A 32 22.47 -22.25 21.22
C LEU A 32 22.91 -22.43 22.67
N ASP A 33 23.96 -23.20 22.91
CA ASP A 33 24.53 -23.39 24.24
C ASP A 33 25.43 -22.19 24.62
N ASN A 34 25.66 -22.01 25.93
CA ASN A 34 26.48 -20.91 26.43
C ASN A 34 27.92 -20.94 25.89
N SER A 35 28.45 -22.14 25.62
CA SER A 35 29.79 -22.33 25.06
C SER A 35 29.91 -21.71 23.67
N PHE A 36 28.96 -22.00 22.78
CA PHE A 36 28.92 -21.40 21.45
C PHE A 36 28.72 -19.88 21.52
N LEU A 37 27.88 -19.39 22.44
CA LEU A 37 27.67 -17.96 22.63
C LEU A 37 28.95 -17.24 23.10
N ASP A 38 29.80 -17.88 23.90
CA ASP A 38 31.11 -17.35 24.28
C ASP A 38 32.05 -17.25 23.08
N GLU A 39 32.05 -18.25 22.19
CA GLU A 39 32.82 -18.19 20.94
C GLU A 39 32.31 -17.06 20.02
N VAL A 40 30.99 -16.89 19.90
CA VAL A 40 30.40 -15.78 19.12
C VAL A 40 30.86 -14.42 19.66
N ARG A 41 30.92 -14.25 20.99
CA ARG A 41 31.45 -13.04 21.63
C ARG A 41 32.93 -12.81 21.29
N GLN A 42 33.73 -13.87 21.23
CA GLN A 42 35.13 -13.79 20.85
C GLN A 42 35.27 -13.37 19.38
N TRP A 43 34.57 -14.04 18.47
CA TRP A 43 34.60 -13.72 17.04
C TRP A 43 34.15 -12.29 16.74
N ALA A 44 33.12 -11.81 17.44
CA ALA A 44 32.64 -10.44 17.29
C ALA A 44 33.68 -9.37 17.67
N LYS A 45 34.67 -9.72 18.49
CA LYS A 45 35.71 -8.82 19.02
C LYS A 45 37.08 -8.99 18.36
N LEU A 46 37.23 -9.91 17.42
CA LEU A 46 38.51 -10.15 16.75
C LEU A 46 39.05 -8.85 16.10
N PRO A 47 40.39 -8.63 16.16
CA PRO A 47 41.04 -7.63 15.32
C PRO A 47 40.72 -7.87 13.85
N LYS A 48 40.57 -6.79 13.09
CA LYS A 48 40.09 -6.87 11.69
C LYS A 48 41.02 -7.71 10.81
N GLU A 49 42.33 -7.63 11.04
CA GLU A 49 43.33 -8.46 10.34
C GLU A 49 43.17 -9.97 10.60
N ASP A 50 42.63 -10.38 11.74
CA ASP A 50 42.57 -11.79 12.13
C ASP A 50 41.29 -12.50 11.69
N VAL A 51 40.23 -11.74 11.37
CA VAL A 51 38.89 -12.28 11.04
C VAL A 51 38.94 -13.27 9.89
N ASP A 52 39.65 -12.93 8.82
CA ASP A 52 39.70 -13.76 7.60
C ASP A 52 40.46 -15.08 7.85
N GLY A 53 41.52 -15.04 8.66
CA GLY A 53 42.28 -16.23 9.06
C GLY A 53 41.45 -17.15 9.96
N GLU A 54 40.84 -16.58 11.00
CA GLU A 54 39.98 -17.32 11.92
C GLU A 54 38.73 -17.87 11.21
N ALA A 55 38.19 -17.15 10.23
CA ALA A 55 37.04 -17.62 9.46
C ALA A 55 37.29 -18.99 8.83
N ILE A 56 38.52 -19.36 8.47
CA ILE A 56 38.86 -20.64 7.84
C ILE A 56 38.94 -21.78 8.86
N THR A 57 39.35 -21.49 10.10
CA THR A 57 39.54 -22.48 11.16
C THR A 57 38.22 -22.96 11.75
N ILE A 58 37.16 -22.13 11.70
CA ILE A 58 35.85 -22.44 12.28
C ILE A 58 35.22 -23.67 11.57
N PRO A 59 34.85 -24.74 12.30
CA PRO A 59 34.12 -25.86 11.73
C PRO A 59 32.80 -25.45 11.06
N ILE A 60 32.47 -26.04 9.90
CA ILE A 60 31.26 -25.69 9.14
C ILE A 60 29.97 -25.77 9.98
N ARG A 61 29.91 -26.70 10.93
CA ARG A 61 28.80 -26.82 11.88
C ARG A 61 28.60 -25.55 12.70
N LYS A 62 29.68 -24.94 13.18
CA LYS A 62 29.64 -23.69 13.93
C LYS A 62 29.30 -22.50 13.03
N VAL A 63 29.75 -22.51 11.76
CA VAL A 63 29.31 -21.52 10.76
C VAL A 63 27.80 -21.60 10.53
N ARG A 64 27.21 -22.80 10.44
CA ARG A 64 25.75 -22.97 10.35
C ARG A 64 25.02 -22.46 11.58
N LEU A 65 25.55 -22.69 12.79
CA LEU A 65 25.01 -22.11 14.02
C LEU A 65 25.10 -20.58 14.01
N LEU A 66 26.22 -20.03 13.52
CA LEU A 66 26.40 -18.59 13.38
C LEU A 66 25.37 -17.99 12.41
N ALA A 67 25.05 -18.68 11.31
CA ALA A 67 24.01 -18.26 10.36
C ALA A 67 22.61 -18.23 10.99
N ASN A 68 22.35 -19.08 11.99
CA ASN A 68 21.11 -19.04 12.77
C ASN A 68 21.10 -17.94 13.84
N TYR A 69 22.27 -17.59 14.39
CA TYR A 69 22.42 -16.55 15.40
C TYR A 69 22.33 -15.13 14.83
N VAL A 70 23.07 -14.84 13.75
CA VAL A 70 23.25 -13.48 13.20
C VAL A 70 21.94 -12.75 12.90
N PRO A 71 20.89 -13.38 12.35
CA PRO A 71 19.62 -12.70 12.08
C PRO A 71 18.98 -12.08 13.33
N ALA A 72 18.89 -12.85 14.41
CA ALA A 72 18.27 -12.40 15.66
C ALA A 72 19.21 -11.52 16.50
N ASN A 73 20.52 -11.79 16.43
CA ASN A 73 21.55 -11.13 17.23
C ASN A 73 21.14 -10.97 18.70
N SER A 74 20.77 -12.09 19.34
CA SER A 74 20.19 -12.09 20.69
C SER A 74 21.11 -11.52 21.78
N LEU A 75 22.43 -11.44 21.55
CA LEU A 75 23.38 -10.81 22.46
C LEU A 75 23.69 -9.34 22.12
N HIS A 76 23.05 -8.77 21.09
CA HIS A 76 23.25 -7.39 20.63
C HIS A 76 24.72 -7.04 20.33
N LEU A 77 25.45 -7.97 19.69
CA LEU A 77 26.85 -7.79 19.35
C LEU A 77 27.03 -7.02 18.04
N PRO A 78 28.17 -6.34 17.82
CA PRO A 78 28.55 -5.83 16.51
C PRO A 78 28.66 -6.97 15.49
N LEU A 79 27.93 -6.87 14.38
CA LEU A 79 27.83 -7.96 13.41
C LEU A 79 28.88 -7.92 12.29
N LEU A 80 29.74 -6.89 12.23
CA LEU A 80 30.72 -6.71 11.15
C LEU A 80 31.62 -7.95 10.96
N ASN A 81 32.26 -8.43 12.02
CA ASN A 81 33.14 -9.60 11.95
C ASN A 81 32.34 -10.88 11.69
N LEU A 82 31.18 -11.04 12.34
CA LEU A 82 30.35 -12.23 12.23
C LEU A 82 29.79 -12.40 10.79
N THR A 83 29.33 -11.31 10.19
CA THR A 83 28.86 -11.30 8.80
C THR A 83 30.01 -11.49 7.81
N ARG A 84 31.22 -11.00 8.11
CA ARG A 84 32.44 -11.30 7.32
C ARG A 84 32.77 -12.79 7.34
N ILE A 85 32.77 -13.44 8.51
CA ILE A 85 32.97 -14.89 8.65
C ILE A 85 31.92 -15.64 7.82
N LEU A 86 30.64 -15.28 7.97
CA LEU A 86 29.56 -15.90 7.19
C LEU A 86 29.74 -15.70 5.68
N PHE A 87 30.11 -14.50 5.24
CA PHE A 87 30.35 -14.21 3.83
C PHE A 87 31.47 -15.08 3.27
N LEU A 88 32.60 -15.20 3.97
CA LEU A 88 33.75 -16.00 3.54
C LEU A 88 33.41 -17.49 3.46
N ARG A 89 32.65 -18.00 4.43
CA ARG A 89 32.30 -19.42 4.56
C ARG A 89 30.93 -19.79 3.98
N ALA A 90 30.26 -18.86 3.31
CA ALA A 90 28.95 -19.09 2.72
C ALA A 90 28.98 -20.21 1.69
N ASN A 91 27.93 -21.03 1.70
CA ASN A 91 27.60 -22.01 0.67
C ASN A 91 26.09 -21.94 0.39
N GLU A 92 25.59 -22.73 -0.56
CA GLU A 92 24.16 -22.67 -0.95
C GLU A 92 23.19 -22.96 0.21
N GLU A 93 23.57 -23.80 1.17
CA GLU A 93 22.73 -24.11 2.34
C GLU A 93 22.68 -22.93 3.31
N ILE A 94 23.84 -22.32 3.59
CA ILE A 94 23.94 -21.13 4.44
C ILE A 94 23.19 -19.96 3.80
N ALA A 95 23.39 -19.71 2.50
CA ALA A 95 22.68 -18.64 1.78
C ALA A 95 21.16 -18.83 1.88
N ARG A 96 20.66 -20.05 1.63
CA ARG A 96 19.24 -20.38 1.78
C ARG A 96 18.73 -20.19 3.21
N SER A 97 19.50 -20.63 4.21
CA SER A 97 19.12 -20.49 5.62
C SER A 97 19.02 -19.01 6.01
N LEU A 98 20.01 -18.20 5.61
CA LEU A 98 20.00 -16.76 5.84
C LEU A 98 18.81 -16.08 5.17
N PHE A 99 18.47 -16.46 3.93
CA PHE A 99 17.30 -15.91 3.24
C PHE A 99 15.97 -16.26 3.93
N ILE A 100 15.81 -17.50 4.41
CA ILE A 100 14.62 -17.92 5.15
C ILE A 100 14.49 -17.11 6.44
N LEU A 101 15.57 -17.01 7.23
CA LEU A 101 15.57 -16.27 8.49
C LEU A 101 15.42 -14.76 8.27
N TRP A 102 15.97 -14.22 7.18
CA TRP A 102 15.81 -12.82 6.83
C TRP A 102 14.35 -12.40 6.72
N GLN A 103 13.42 -13.29 6.34
CA GLN A 103 12.00 -12.92 6.27
C GLN A 103 11.42 -12.55 7.65
N ASP A 104 11.97 -13.05 8.75
CA ASP A 104 11.56 -12.64 10.11
C ASP A 104 12.42 -11.48 10.67
N TYR A 105 13.65 -11.34 10.15
CA TYR A 105 14.65 -10.39 10.64
C TYR A 105 15.08 -9.35 9.59
N PHE A 106 14.23 -9.02 8.62
CA PHE A 106 14.58 -8.13 7.50
C PHE A 106 14.91 -6.69 7.92
N THR A 107 14.62 -6.31 9.18
CA THR A 107 15.03 -5.01 9.75
C THR A 107 16.51 -4.97 10.16
N ASN A 108 17.19 -6.12 10.22
CA ASN A 108 18.61 -6.22 10.51
C ASN A 108 19.41 -5.82 9.27
N GLN A 109 20.01 -4.62 9.31
CA GLN A 109 20.73 -4.03 8.17
C GLN A 109 22.02 -4.80 7.82
N ASP A 110 22.73 -5.33 8.82
CA ASP A 110 23.93 -6.12 8.59
C ASP A 110 23.60 -7.45 7.88
N LEU A 111 22.47 -8.07 8.24
CA LEU A 111 21.95 -9.25 7.53
C LEU A 111 21.55 -8.91 6.09
N CYS A 112 20.84 -7.80 5.89
CA CYS A 112 20.46 -7.34 4.54
C CYS A 112 21.70 -7.10 3.68
N TYR A 113 22.71 -6.43 4.22
CA TYR A 113 23.96 -6.18 3.53
C TYR A 113 24.73 -7.47 3.22
N LEU A 114 24.79 -8.42 4.17
CA LEU A 114 25.38 -9.74 3.93
C LEU A 114 24.70 -10.47 2.77
N LEU A 115 23.35 -10.53 2.76
CA LEU A 115 22.60 -11.17 1.69
C LEU A 115 22.78 -10.47 0.34
N TYR A 116 22.81 -9.14 0.33
CA TYR A 116 23.13 -8.35 -0.85
C TYR A 116 24.51 -8.72 -1.40
N ARG A 117 25.55 -8.77 -0.56
CA ARG A 117 26.91 -9.16 -0.95
C ARG A 117 26.98 -10.60 -1.45
N ILE A 118 26.25 -11.53 -0.85
CA ILE A 118 26.18 -12.92 -1.34
C ILE A 118 25.56 -12.97 -2.74
N VAL A 119 24.43 -12.29 -2.97
CA VAL A 119 23.79 -12.26 -4.30
C VAL A 119 24.70 -11.59 -5.35
N GLN A 120 25.38 -10.50 -4.97
CA GLN A 120 26.22 -9.72 -5.87
C GLN A 120 27.53 -10.45 -6.24
N ASP A 121 28.26 -10.91 -5.22
CA ASP A 121 29.64 -11.39 -5.38
C ASP A 121 29.73 -12.91 -5.57
N LYS A 122 28.70 -13.65 -5.15
CA LYS A 122 28.64 -15.13 -5.17
C LYS A 122 27.29 -15.64 -5.70
N PRO A 123 26.84 -15.21 -6.90
CA PRO A 123 25.51 -15.50 -7.43
C PRO A 123 25.23 -17.00 -7.61
N GLU A 124 26.25 -17.84 -7.73
CA GLU A 124 26.13 -19.29 -7.77
C GLU A 124 25.57 -19.88 -6.46
N LEU A 125 25.75 -19.20 -5.32
CA LEU A 125 25.29 -19.68 -4.02
C LEU A 125 23.79 -19.52 -3.81
N VAL A 126 23.13 -18.67 -4.58
CA VAL A 126 21.69 -18.39 -4.42
C VAL A 126 20.80 -19.30 -5.26
N LYS A 127 21.38 -20.26 -6.00
CA LYS A 127 20.64 -21.27 -6.79
C LYS A 127 19.55 -22.00 -5.99
N LYS A 128 19.81 -22.34 -4.72
CA LYS A 128 18.85 -23.00 -3.83
C LYS A 128 17.75 -22.09 -3.27
N ILE A 129 17.92 -20.77 -3.36
CA ILE A 129 16.91 -19.78 -3.01
C ILE A 129 15.95 -19.63 -4.20
N VAL A 130 16.50 -19.45 -5.40
CA VAL A 130 15.71 -19.20 -6.61
C VAL A 130 15.07 -20.47 -7.17
N SER A 131 15.58 -21.66 -6.83
CA SER A 131 15.02 -22.92 -7.32
C SER A 131 13.55 -23.09 -6.92
N ASN A 132 12.70 -23.38 -7.91
CA ASN A 132 11.24 -23.49 -7.78
C ASN A 132 10.53 -22.18 -7.36
N THR A 133 11.17 -21.03 -7.59
CA THR A 133 10.57 -19.70 -7.44
C THR A 133 10.70 -18.92 -8.74
N LYS A 134 9.96 -17.81 -8.87
CA LYS A 134 10.13 -16.82 -9.93
C LYS A 134 11.12 -15.70 -9.53
N LEU A 135 11.85 -15.88 -8.44
CA LEU A 135 12.73 -14.85 -7.90
C LEU A 135 14.02 -14.74 -8.73
N GLU A 136 14.38 -13.52 -9.13
CA GLU A 136 15.62 -13.23 -9.83
C GLU A 136 16.66 -12.57 -8.89
N ASN A 137 17.95 -12.73 -9.22
CA ASN A 137 19.04 -12.11 -8.46
C ASN A 137 18.95 -10.58 -8.48
N THR A 138 18.59 -10.00 -9.62
CA THR A 138 18.34 -8.56 -9.82
C THR A 138 17.27 -8.03 -8.86
N THR A 139 16.17 -8.77 -8.72
CA THR A 139 15.09 -8.47 -7.77
C THR A 139 15.59 -8.48 -6.32
N MET A 140 16.32 -9.52 -5.91
CA MET A 140 16.89 -9.61 -4.56
C MET A 140 17.84 -8.44 -4.24
N MET A 141 18.67 -8.04 -5.20
CA MET A 141 19.58 -6.90 -5.05
C MET A 141 18.84 -5.57 -4.86
N GLN A 142 17.59 -5.44 -5.30
CA GLN A 142 16.75 -4.27 -5.05
C GLN A 142 16.05 -4.33 -3.69
N TRP A 143 15.73 -5.53 -3.21
CA TRP A 143 15.00 -5.72 -1.95
C TRP A 143 15.87 -5.42 -0.73
N PHE A 144 17.04 -6.05 -0.61
CA PHE A 144 17.86 -5.94 0.59
C PHE A 144 18.26 -4.50 0.98
N PRO A 145 18.62 -3.60 0.04
CA PRO A 145 18.92 -2.21 0.37
C PRO A 145 17.66 -1.32 0.46
N SER A 146 16.45 -1.84 0.23
CA SER A 146 15.23 -1.04 0.23
C SER A 146 14.95 -0.45 1.61
N LYS A 147 14.59 0.84 1.64
CA LYS A 147 14.12 1.50 2.86
C LYS A 147 12.78 0.94 3.36
N ASN A 148 11.95 0.42 2.45
CA ASN A 148 10.70 -0.27 2.77
C ASN A 148 10.69 -1.62 2.04
N ILE A 149 11.21 -2.64 2.71
CA ILE A 149 11.30 -4.01 2.20
C ILE A 149 9.91 -4.61 1.93
N PRO A 150 8.92 -4.55 2.87
CA PRO A 150 7.57 -5.05 2.60
C PRO A 150 6.95 -4.46 1.32
N TYR A 151 7.06 -3.15 1.11
CA TYR A 151 6.56 -2.50 -0.10
C TYR A 151 7.29 -2.99 -1.36
N ALA A 152 8.63 -3.06 -1.33
CA ALA A 152 9.42 -3.49 -2.49
C ALA A 152 9.11 -4.95 -2.90
N VAL A 153 8.99 -5.85 -1.92
CA VAL A 153 8.61 -7.25 -2.12
C VAL A 153 7.18 -7.36 -2.63
N GLY A 154 6.24 -6.65 -2.00
CA GLY A 154 4.83 -6.67 -2.36
C GLY A 154 4.57 -6.14 -3.78
N ARG A 155 5.19 -5.01 -4.14
CA ARG A 155 5.14 -4.44 -5.51
C ARG A 155 5.66 -5.42 -6.55
N GLU A 156 6.77 -6.07 -6.26
CA GLU A 156 7.34 -7.05 -7.17
C GLU A 156 6.39 -8.23 -7.36
N CYS A 157 5.79 -8.76 -6.28
CA CYS A 157 4.80 -9.84 -6.37
C CYS A 157 3.63 -9.50 -7.31
N MET A 158 3.25 -8.23 -7.41
CA MET A 158 2.17 -7.80 -8.29
C MET A 158 2.55 -7.79 -9.78
N ARG A 159 3.85 -7.74 -10.13
CA ARG A 159 4.31 -7.74 -11.53
C ARG A 159 4.16 -9.10 -12.22
N TRP A 160 4.19 -10.19 -11.45
CA TRP A 160 4.39 -11.55 -11.98
C TRP A 160 3.12 -12.30 -12.38
N GLN A 161 1.95 -11.64 -12.44
CA GLN A 161 0.75 -12.26 -12.99
C GLN A 161 -0.32 -11.27 -13.45
N LYS A 162 -0.79 -11.45 -14.69
CA LYS A 162 -1.97 -10.75 -15.26
C LYS A 162 -3.18 -11.67 -15.50
N SER A 163 -3.05 -12.99 -15.35
CA SER A 163 -4.03 -13.94 -15.91
C SER A 163 -4.81 -14.80 -14.90
N ASP A 164 -4.33 -15.02 -13.67
CA ASP A 164 -4.99 -15.93 -12.72
C ASP A 164 -5.39 -15.25 -11.41
N ARG A 165 -6.61 -15.52 -10.93
CA ARG A 165 -7.14 -15.07 -9.63
C ARG A 165 -6.51 -15.86 -8.47
N ILE A 166 -5.20 -15.75 -8.30
CA ILE A 166 -4.47 -16.32 -7.17
C ILE A 166 -4.48 -15.34 -6.00
N ARG A 167 -4.70 -15.83 -4.77
CA ARG A 167 -4.68 -15.01 -3.54
C ARG A 167 -3.29 -14.40 -3.36
N PHE A 168 -3.22 -13.18 -2.83
CA PHE A 168 -1.94 -12.49 -2.63
C PHE A 168 -0.93 -13.27 -1.76
N SER A 169 -1.42 -13.99 -0.74
CA SER A 169 -0.59 -14.90 0.07
C SER A 169 0.13 -15.96 -0.77
N ASP A 170 -0.57 -16.53 -1.74
CA ASP A 170 -0.02 -17.59 -2.58
C ASP A 170 0.93 -16.99 -3.63
N ARG A 171 0.74 -15.72 -4.00
CA ARG A 171 1.69 -14.99 -4.86
C ARG A 171 3.02 -14.75 -4.16
N LEU A 172 3.02 -14.40 -2.86
CA LEU A 172 4.27 -14.27 -2.07
C LEU A 172 5.11 -15.55 -2.14
N MET A 173 4.47 -16.71 -2.05
CA MET A 173 5.13 -18.02 -2.14
C MET A 173 5.83 -18.24 -3.47
N THR A 174 5.33 -17.68 -4.57
CA THR A 174 5.98 -17.80 -5.89
C THR A 174 7.34 -17.11 -5.94
N LEU A 175 7.60 -16.13 -5.06
CA LEU A 175 8.91 -15.49 -4.89
C LEU A 175 9.67 -16.03 -3.67
N GLY A 176 9.23 -17.16 -3.10
CA GLY A 176 9.86 -17.76 -1.93
C GLY A 176 9.60 -17.01 -0.62
N ILE A 177 8.65 -16.07 -0.59
CA ILE A 177 8.25 -15.35 0.63
C ILE A 177 7.10 -16.09 1.30
N MET A 178 7.32 -16.51 2.54
CA MET A 178 6.37 -17.30 3.32
C MET A 178 5.36 -16.37 3.99
N PRO A 179 4.04 -16.51 3.75
CA PRO A 179 3.00 -15.68 4.37
C PRO A 179 3.03 -15.69 5.91
N SER A 180 3.54 -16.75 6.52
CA SER A 180 3.64 -16.89 7.98
C SER A 180 4.77 -16.09 8.61
N THR A 181 5.75 -15.63 7.83
CA THR A 181 6.87 -14.83 8.32
C THR A 181 6.45 -13.40 8.60
N ARG A 182 7.24 -12.69 9.41
CA ARG A 182 7.01 -11.27 9.70
C ARG A 182 6.94 -10.42 8.42
N LEU A 183 7.84 -10.66 7.46
CA LEU A 183 7.83 -9.99 6.15
C LEU A 183 6.56 -10.31 5.36
N GLY A 184 6.17 -11.59 5.28
CA GLY A 184 4.95 -12.01 4.58
C GLY A 184 3.69 -11.37 5.17
N GLN A 185 3.57 -11.35 6.50
CA GLN A 185 2.46 -10.70 7.20
C GLN A 185 2.43 -9.19 6.94
N LEU A 186 3.57 -8.50 6.96
CA LEU A 186 3.63 -7.07 6.67
C LEU A 186 3.29 -6.77 5.21
N CYS A 187 3.72 -7.60 4.25
CA CYS A 187 3.30 -7.46 2.85
C CYS A 187 1.76 -7.58 2.73
N ILE A 188 1.14 -8.54 3.43
CA ILE A 188 -0.32 -8.71 3.41
C ILE A 188 -1.02 -7.51 4.05
N GLN A 189 -0.50 -7.02 5.18
CA GLN A 189 -1.04 -5.85 5.87
C GLN A 189 -0.96 -4.60 5.00
N GLU A 190 0.16 -4.39 4.30
CA GLU A 190 0.41 -3.23 3.44
C GLU A 190 -0.10 -3.41 1.99
N TYR A 191 -0.84 -4.48 1.69
CA TYR A 191 -1.31 -4.81 0.34
C TYR A 191 -1.97 -3.63 -0.39
N LEU A 192 -2.78 -2.84 0.32
CA LEU A 192 -3.49 -1.70 -0.25
C LEU A 192 -2.56 -0.54 -0.64
N THR A 193 -1.28 -0.57 -0.28
CA THR A 193 -0.31 0.46 -0.68
C THR A 193 0.31 0.20 -2.04
N PHE A 194 0.07 -0.98 -2.63
CA PHE A 194 0.71 -1.39 -3.89
C PHE A 194 -0.12 -2.31 -4.80
N CYS A 195 -1.33 -2.71 -4.40
CA CYS A 195 -2.19 -3.53 -5.24
C CYS A 195 -2.63 -2.79 -6.51
N ASP A 196 -3.05 -3.54 -7.53
CA ASP A 196 -3.56 -2.98 -8.77
C ASP A 196 -5.05 -2.63 -8.66
N ARG A 197 -5.61 -2.04 -9.72
CA ARG A 197 -7.05 -1.74 -9.81
C ARG A 197 -7.93 -2.95 -9.49
N THR A 198 -7.58 -4.16 -9.95
CA THR A 198 -8.37 -5.38 -9.67
C THR A 198 -8.38 -5.68 -8.18
N GLY A 199 -7.23 -5.61 -7.53
CA GLY A 199 -7.08 -5.84 -6.10
C GLY A 199 -7.90 -4.87 -5.24
N TYR A 200 -7.99 -3.61 -5.63
CA TYR A 200 -8.90 -2.66 -4.96
C TYR A 200 -10.36 -3.05 -5.16
N LEU A 201 -10.78 -3.31 -6.40
CA LEU A 201 -12.18 -3.56 -6.75
C LEU A 201 -12.75 -4.86 -6.17
N GLU A 202 -11.89 -5.80 -5.76
CA GLU A 202 -12.28 -7.02 -5.03
C GLU A 202 -12.57 -6.78 -3.54
N ILE A 203 -12.09 -5.66 -2.97
CA ILE A 203 -12.26 -5.34 -1.54
C ILE A 203 -13.38 -4.32 -1.38
N SER A 204 -14.36 -4.64 -0.53
CA SER A 204 -15.45 -3.71 -0.22
C SER A 204 -14.98 -2.54 0.64
N ASP A 205 -15.68 -1.41 0.58
CA ASP A 205 -15.44 -0.24 1.43
C ASP A 205 -15.43 -0.57 2.93
N ARG A 206 -16.36 -1.45 3.34
CA ARG A 206 -16.48 -1.93 4.72
C ARG A 206 -15.26 -2.73 5.16
N ASP A 207 -14.71 -3.56 4.28
CA ASP A 207 -13.58 -4.44 4.59
C ASP A 207 -12.23 -3.73 4.47
N MET A 208 -12.14 -2.71 3.61
CA MET A 208 -10.96 -1.88 3.45
C MET A 208 -10.71 -0.97 4.67
N LEU A 209 -11.76 -0.37 5.23
CA LEU A 209 -11.65 0.62 6.29
C LEU A 209 -10.90 0.12 7.55
N PRO A 210 -11.13 -1.10 8.07
CA PRO A 210 -10.36 -1.65 9.19
C PRO A 210 -8.86 -1.74 8.93
N ALA A 211 -8.43 -1.98 7.69
CA ALA A 211 -7.00 -2.00 7.33
C ALA A 211 -6.43 -0.58 7.38
N LEU A 212 -7.12 0.40 6.79
CA LEU A 212 -6.70 1.81 6.79
C LEU A 212 -6.55 2.36 8.22
N LYS A 213 -7.43 1.97 9.15
CA LYS A 213 -7.34 2.39 10.55
C LYS A 213 -6.09 1.91 11.29
N LYS A 214 -5.42 0.88 10.79
CA LYS A 214 -4.17 0.33 11.35
C LYS A 214 -2.93 0.93 10.71
N TYR A 215 -3.08 1.69 9.63
CA TYR A 215 -1.94 2.23 8.88
C TYR A 215 -1.30 3.39 9.61
N SER A 216 0.03 3.43 9.55
CA SER A 216 0.81 4.61 9.92
C SER A 216 0.49 5.78 8.96
N PRO A 217 0.78 7.03 9.34
CA PRO A 217 0.62 8.17 8.43
C PRO A 217 1.37 8.00 7.10
N ASP A 218 2.57 7.41 7.12
CA ASP A 218 3.36 7.15 5.91
C ASP A 218 2.69 6.09 5.02
N SER A 219 2.17 5.02 5.64
CA SER A 219 1.41 3.98 4.93
C SER A 219 0.12 4.53 4.33
N ILE A 220 -0.56 5.48 5.00
CA ILE A 220 -1.73 6.19 4.45
C ILE A 220 -1.34 7.05 3.24
N LYS A 221 -0.19 7.73 3.29
CA LYS A 221 0.32 8.51 2.15
C LYS A 221 0.62 7.61 0.96
N LEU A 222 1.23 6.44 1.19
CA LEU A 222 1.48 5.44 0.14
C LEU A 222 0.18 4.85 -0.42
N PHE A 223 -0.77 4.49 0.45
CA PHE A 223 -2.11 4.04 0.05
C PHE A 223 -2.80 5.07 -0.86
N LEU A 224 -2.86 6.34 -0.44
CA LEU A 224 -3.49 7.39 -1.24
C LEU A 224 -2.80 7.57 -2.60
N LYS A 225 -1.45 7.56 -2.63
CA LYS A 225 -0.72 7.62 -3.91
C LYS A 225 -1.09 6.45 -4.81
N ASN A 226 -1.19 5.24 -4.27
CA ASN A 226 -1.46 4.05 -5.08
C ASN A 226 -2.91 4.01 -5.55
N ILE A 227 -3.90 4.19 -4.67
CA ILE A 227 -5.32 4.12 -5.04
C ILE A 227 -5.71 5.20 -6.04
N LEU A 228 -5.15 6.41 -5.92
CA LEU A 228 -5.39 7.51 -6.87
C LEU A 228 -4.71 7.26 -8.22
N THR A 229 -3.65 6.45 -8.26
CA THR A 229 -3.01 6.05 -9.51
C THR A 229 -3.83 4.97 -10.21
N GLU A 230 -4.22 3.93 -9.47
CA GLU A 230 -4.84 2.72 -10.03
C GLU A 230 -6.33 2.88 -10.36
N LEU A 231 -7.09 3.60 -9.54
CA LEU A 231 -8.53 3.75 -9.73
C LEU A 231 -8.89 4.93 -10.64
N LYS A 232 -10.03 4.79 -11.32
CA LYS A 232 -10.71 5.89 -12.02
C LYS A 232 -11.61 6.65 -11.05
N VAL A 233 -12.02 7.87 -11.42
CA VAL A 233 -12.83 8.72 -10.54
C VAL A 233 -14.16 8.06 -10.17
N GLU A 234 -14.76 7.33 -11.11
CA GLU A 234 -16.03 6.64 -10.93
C GLU A 234 -15.93 5.52 -9.88
N ASP A 235 -14.77 4.87 -9.77
CA ASP A 235 -14.56 3.77 -8.83
C ASP A 235 -14.65 4.26 -7.36
N PHE A 236 -14.31 5.53 -7.08
CA PHE A 236 -14.31 6.09 -5.72
C PHE A 236 -15.70 6.17 -5.08
N GLN A 237 -16.77 6.14 -5.87
CA GLN A 237 -18.14 6.11 -5.34
C GLN A 237 -18.39 4.89 -4.47
N ARG A 238 -17.67 3.79 -4.73
CA ARG A 238 -17.74 2.56 -3.93
C ARG A 238 -17.14 2.74 -2.54
N TYR A 239 -16.20 3.66 -2.36
CA TYR A 239 -15.36 3.80 -1.17
C TYR A 239 -15.74 5.03 -0.31
N TYR A 240 -17.03 5.24 -0.07
CA TYR A 240 -17.49 6.40 0.69
C TYR A 240 -16.92 6.45 2.11
N GLN A 241 -16.98 5.35 2.86
CA GLN A 241 -16.55 5.29 4.26
C GLN A 241 -15.03 5.49 4.37
N CYS A 242 -14.25 4.87 3.48
CA CYS A 242 -12.81 5.09 3.40
C CYS A 242 -12.49 6.55 3.07
N GLY A 243 -13.15 7.13 2.08
CA GLY A 243 -12.97 8.52 1.69
C GLY A 243 -13.29 9.50 2.82
N SER A 244 -14.44 9.34 3.48
CA SER A 244 -14.84 10.15 4.64
C SER A 244 -13.85 10.01 5.81
N TYR A 245 -13.36 8.80 6.08
CA TYR A 245 -12.35 8.57 7.11
C TYR A 245 -11.04 9.31 6.79
N LEU A 246 -10.55 9.21 5.55
CA LEU A 246 -9.33 9.87 5.10
C LEU A 246 -9.47 11.40 5.18
N ARG A 247 -10.61 11.94 4.75
CA ARG A 247 -10.95 13.36 4.86
C ARG A 247 -10.88 13.83 6.31
N ASN A 248 -11.58 13.14 7.20
CA ASN A 248 -11.75 13.63 8.57
C ASN A 248 -10.46 13.50 9.41
N ILE A 249 -9.67 12.44 9.18
CA ILE A 249 -8.47 12.18 9.98
C ILE A 249 -7.23 12.82 9.38
N TYR A 250 -7.00 12.71 8.06
CA TYR A 250 -5.70 12.99 7.46
C TYR A 250 -5.66 14.25 6.59
N THR A 251 -6.66 14.48 5.73
CA THR A 251 -6.53 15.51 4.68
C THR A 251 -7.31 16.79 4.95
N SER A 252 -8.46 16.71 5.63
CA SER A 252 -9.49 17.77 5.67
C SER A 252 -10.10 18.07 4.28
N ASP A 253 -10.92 19.12 4.23
CA ASP A 253 -11.59 19.59 3.02
C ASP A 253 -10.58 20.23 2.07
N ALA A 254 -10.94 20.21 0.78
CA ALA A 254 -10.11 20.79 -0.27
C ALA A 254 -9.81 22.28 -0.04
N GLY A 255 -8.60 22.69 -0.42
CA GLY A 255 -8.16 24.09 -0.30
C GLY A 255 -7.69 24.52 1.10
N THR A 256 -7.94 23.73 2.15
CA THR A 256 -7.42 23.98 3.50
C THR A 256 -5.89 23.86 3.57
N LEU A 257 -5.26 24.47 4.57
CA LEU A 257 -3.80 24.34 4.77
C LEU A 257 -3.39 22.89 5.05
N LYS A 258 -4.22 22.14 5.80
CA LYS A 258 -4.00 20.72 6.08
C LYS A 258 -4.00 19.89 4.79
N TYR A 259 -4.96 20.14 3.91
CA TYR A 259 -5.04 19.50 2.60
C TYR A 259 -3.79 19.78 1.76
N LYS A 260 -3.42 21.06 1.60
CA LYS A 260 -2.25 21.48 0.82
C LYS A 260 -0.95 20.85 1.34
N ASN A 261 -0.78 20.79 2.66
CA ASN A 261 0.39 20.18 3.27
C ASN A 261 0.43 18.66 3.05
N PHE A 262 -0.72 17.98 3.15
CA PHE A 262 -0.79 16.53 2.94
C PHE A 262 -0.45 16.14 1.50
N PHE A 263 -1.03 16.85 0.53
CA PHE A 263 -0.86 16.60 -0.91
C PHE A 263 0.47 17.10 -1.49
N SER A 264 1.34 17.71 -0.67
CA SER A 264 2.72 17.99 -1.05
C SER A 264 3.44 16.71 -1.51
N GLY A 265 3.87 16.71 -2.77
CA GLY A 265 4.55 15.58 -3.43
C GLY A 265 3.62 14.55 -4.08
N PHE A 266 2.34 14.87 -4.28
CA PHE A 266 1.43 14.16 -5.20
C PHE A 266 1.47 14.80 -6.60
N THR A 267 1.07 14.06 -7.63
CA THR A 267 0.90 14.64 -8.97
C THR A 267 -0.41 15.44 -9.05
N PRO A 268 -0.51 16.44 -9.96
CA PRO A 268 -1.75 17.19 -10.14
C PRO A 268 -2.96 16.30 -10.47
N GLU A 269 -2.75 15.21 -11.21
CA GLU A 269 -3.80 14.25 -11.54
C GLU A 269 -4.30 13.51 -10.29
N GLN A 270 -3.40 13.07 -9.40
CA GLN A 270 -3.77 12.40 -8.16
C GLN A 270 -4.56 13.35 -7.24
N GLU A 271 -4.09 14.59 -7.09
CA GLU A 271 -4.79 15.60 -6.29
C GLU A 271 -6.18 15.90 -6.85
N LEU A 272 -6.32 16.06 -8.17
CA LEU A 272 -7.61 16.26 -8.84
C LEU A 272 -8.56 15.08 -8.64
N LYS A 273 -8.07 13.83 -8.76
CA LYS A 273 -8.89 12.63 -8.49
C LYS A 273 -9.39 12.61 -7.05
N TYR A 274 -8.53 12.95 -6.08
CA TYR A 274 -8.93 13.02 -4.68
C TYR A 274 -9.91 14.15 -4.42
N HIS A 275 -9.71 15.33 -5.03
CA HIS A 275 -10.66 16.45 -4.98
C HIS A 275 -12.05 16.02 -5.45
N ARG A 276 -12.13 15.32 -6.59
CA ARG A 276 -13.40 14.77 -7.10
C ARG A 276 -14.01 13.73 -6.16
N TRP A 277 -13.19 12.90 -5.49
CA TRP A 277 -13.69 12.00 -4.45
C TRP A 277 -14.28 12.78 -3.25
N LEU A 278 -13.66 13.89 -2.84
CA LEU A 278 -14.23 14.79 -1.84
C LEU A 278 -15.56 15.41 -2.30
N ASN A 279 -15.66 15.81 -3.57
CA ASN A 279 -16.92 16.30 -4.15
C ASN A 279 -18.03 15.23 -4.06
N TYR A 280 -17.72 13.97 -4.37
CA TYR A 280 -18.67 12.86 -4.21
C TYR A 280 -19.13 12.71 -2.75
N ILE A 281 -18.20 12.72 -1.81
CA ILE A 281 -18.51 12.61 -0.38
C ILE A 281 -19.42 13.77 0.05
N LEU A 282 -19.11 14.99 -0.39
CA LEU A 282 -19.92 16.17 -0.09
C LEU A 282 -21.33 16.06 -0.68
N ILE A 283 -21.47 15.67 -1.96
CA ILE A 283 -22.77 15.45 -2.61
C ILE A 283 -23.57 14.40 -1.83
N ARG A 284 -22.95 13.27 -1.49
CA ARG A 284 -23.59 12.21 -0.72
C ARG A 284 -24.08 12.69 0.63
N GLU A 285 -23.25 13.39 1.38
CA GLU A 285 -23.63 13.96 2.67
C GLU A 285 -24.69 15.07 2.54
N SER A 286 -24.89 15.66 1.35
CA SER A 286 -25.87 16.74 1.11
C SER A 286 -27.28 16.19 0.99
N PHE A 287 -27.40 14.98 0.46
CA PHE A 287 -28.66 14.29 0.17
C PHE A 287 -28.87 13.04 1.05
N SER A 288 -27.92 12.72 1.94
CA SER A 288 -27.87 11.46 2.74
C SER A 288 -29.04 11.21 3.69
N LYS A 289 -29.90 12.22 3.94
CA LYS A 289 -31.12 12.03 4.75
C LYS A 289 -32.09 11.03 4.10
N ASN A 290 -31.95 10.75 2.80
CA ASN A 290 -32.70 9.71 2.09
C ASN A 290 -31.76 8.95 1.15
N SER A 291 -31.48 7.67 1.43
CA SER A 291 -30.58 6.85 0.61
C SER A 291 -31.09 6.62 -0.83
N ASN A 292 -32.39 6.84 -1.06
CA ASN A 292 -33.03 6.76 -2.37
C ASN A 292 -33.29 8.15 -2.98
N ASP A 293 -32.57 9.19 -2.54
CA ASP A 293 -32.70 10.52 -3.14
C ASP A 293 -32.22 10.48 -4.60
N GLU A 294 -33.14 10.73 -5.54
CA GLU A 294 -32.85 10.73 -6.97
C GLU A 294 -31.76 11.73 -7.34
N ARG A 295 -31.61 12.84 -6.60
CA ARG A 295 -30.54 13.83 -6.83
C ARG A 295 -29.18 13.26 -6.48
N LEU A 296 -29.09 12.43 -5.43
CA LEU A 296 -27.84 11.74 -5.12
C LEU A 296 -27.43 10.82 -6.26
N GLN A 297 -28.34 9.97 -6.73
CA GLN A 297 -28.08 9.04 -7.83
C GLN A 297 -27.71 9.78 -9.12
N PHE A 298 -28.39 10.89 -9.39
CA PHE A 298 -28.11 11.74 -10.55
C PHE A 298 -26.75 12.42 -10.46
N TRP A 299 -26.50 13.22 -9.42
CA TRP A 299 -25.28 14.02 -9.32
C TRP A 299 -24.02 13.18 -9.12
N SER A 300 -24.12 11.99 -8.52
CA SER A 300 -22.99 11.07 -8.40
C SER A 300 -22.38 10.72 -9.77
N GLN A 301 -23.20 10.58 -10.81
CA GLN A 301 -22.75 10.25 -12.17
C GLN A 301 -21.91 11.37 -12.80
N TYR A 302 -22.04 12.60 -12.31
CA TYR A 302 -21.39 13.78 -12.90
C TYR A 302 -20.19 14.30 -12.09
N VAL A 303 -19.92 13.72 -10.92
CA VAL A 303 -18.70 14.01 -10.15
C VAL A 303 -17.41 13.89 -10.96
N PRO A 304 -17.24 12.90 -11.86
CA PRO A 304 -16.03 12.80 -12.68
C PRO A 304 -15.71 14.04 -13.50
N TYR A 305 -16.70 14.88 -13.80
CA TYR A 305 -16.54 16.10 -14.58
C TYR A 305 -16.46 17.36 -13.70
N SER A 306 -16.77 17.25 -12.41
CA SER A 306 -16.73 18.39 -11.49
C SER A 306 -15.30 18.90 -11.29
N THR A 307 -15.17 20.21 -11.16
CA THR A 307 -13.96 20.92 -10.72
C THR A 307 -14.00 21.21 -9.23
N ASP A 308 -15.18 21.51 -8.68
CA ASP A 308 -15.36 21.77 -7.26
C ASP A 308 -16.81 21.52 -6.80
N ALA A 309 -17.02 21.36 -5.51
CA ALA A 309 -18.35 21.37 -4.90
C ALA A 309 -18.28 21.92 -3.48
N TYR A 310 -19.26 22.75 -3.10
CA TYR A 310 -19.34 23.28 -1.75
C TYR A 310 -20.78 23.52 -1.30
N ARG A 311 -21.03 23.33 0.00
CA ARG A 311 -22.32 23.69 0.60
C ARG A 311 -22.33 25.13 1.05
N VAL A 312 -23.52 25.73 0.95
CA VAL A 312 -23.79 27.04 1.52
C VAL A 312 -24.88 26.90 2.55
N SER A 313 -24.47 26.83 3.83
CA SER A 313 -25.37 26.54 4.95
C SER A 313 -26.49 27.57 5.10
N ALA A 314 -26.20 28.85 4.88
CA ALA A 314 -27.19 29.94 5.02
C ALA A 314 -28.40 29.73 4.10
N SER A 315 -28.15 29.29 2.87
CA SER A 315 -29.19 29.12 1.85
C SER A 315 -29.63 27.66 1.63
N GLU A 316 -29.08 26.73 2.41
CA GLU A 316 -29.35 25.28 2.28
C GLU A 316 -29.24 24.79 0.83
N CYS A 317 -28.15 25.17 0.17
CA CYS A 317 -27.85 24.74 -1.19
C CYS A 317 -26.45 24.14 -1.31
N LEU A 318 -26.31 23.33 -2.34
CA LEU A 318 -25.07 22.77 -2.83
C LEU A 318 -24.75 23.48 -4.15
N VAL A 319 -23.53 23.97 -4.27
CA VAL A 319 -22.98 24.42 -5.56
C VAL A 319 -22.08 23.33 -6.09
N ILE A 320 -22.31 22.94 -7.35
CA ILE A 320 -21.45 22.02 -8.09
C ILE A 320 -20.84 22.80 -9.25
N GLU A 321 -19.52 22.89 -9.29
CA GLU A 321 -18.79 23.57 -10.34
C GLU A 321 -18.20 22.56 -11.33
N PHE A 322 -18.32 22.92 -12.60
CA PHE A 322 -17.67 22.32 -13.75
C PHE A 322 -16.71 23.36 -14.36
N GLU A 323 -16.01 22.98 -15.43
CA GLU A 323 -15.01 23.84 -16.06
C GLU A 323 -15.59 25.22 -16.45
N MET A 324 -16.73 25.23 -17.13
CA MET A 324 -17.35 26.46 -17.65
C MET A 324 -18.67 26.84 -16.97
N TYR A 325 -19.17 26.03 -16.03
CA TYR A 325 -20.51 26.18 -15.47
C TYR A 325 -20.57 25.95 -13.96
N SER A 326 -21.49 26.63 -13.30
CA SER A 326 -21.81 26.44 -11.89
C SER A 326 -23.30 26.14 -11.75
N ILE A 327 -23.62 25.13 -10.96
CA ILE A 327 -24.99 24.67 -10.72
C ILE A 327 -25.34 24.89 -9.26
N ILE A 328 -26.50 25.50 -8.99
CA ILE A 328 -27.08 25.60 -7.65
C ILE A 328 -28.17 24.54 -7.53
N GLU A 329 -28.02 23.66 -6.55
CA GLU A 329 -28.97 22.61 -6.19
C GLU A 329 -29.41 22.77 -4.73
N PHE A 330 -30.72 22.75 -4.45
CA PHE A 330 -31.20 22.95 -3.09
C PHE A 330 -31.27 21.63 -2.32
N THR A 331 -30.74 21.61 -1.10
CA THR A 331 -30.62 20.38 -0.31
C THR A 331 -31.80 20.13 0.64
N THR A 332 -32.79 21.03 0.65
CA THR A 332 -34.01 20.90 1.46
C THR A 332 -34.90 19.74 0.97
N LYS A 333 -35.83 19.28 1.83
CA LYS A 333 -36.82 18.24 1.47
C LYS A 333 -37.69 18.65 0.27
N THR A 334 -38.15 19.91 0.26
CA THR A 334 -38.83 20.46 -0.91
C THR A 334 -37.82 20.63 -2.03
N MET A 335 -37.91 19.81 -3.06
CA MET A 335 -37.05 19.87 -4.23
C MET A 335 -37.36 21.18 -4.98
N GLY A 336 -36.54 22.21 -4.74
CA GLY A 336 -36.58 23.44 -5.53
C GLY A 336 -36.02 23.20 -6.94
N PRO A 337 -36.19 24.12 -7.89
CA PRO A 337 -35.51 24.03 -9.17
C PRO A 337 -33.98 24.10 -8.99
N LEU A 338 -33.25 23.43 -9.87
CA LEU A 338 -31.81 23.69 -10.05
C LEU A 338 -31.61 24.85 -11.01
N TYR A 339 -30.53 25.59 -10.81
CA TYR A 339 -30.17 26.73 -11.66
C TYR A 339 -28.77 26.52 -12.22
N ILE A 340 -28.60 26.72 -13.52
CA ILE A 340 -27.33 26.57 -14.23
C ILE A 340 -26.87 27.94 -14.73
N TYR A 341 -25.62 28.27 -14.46
CA TYR A 341 -24.99 29.52 -14.87
C TYR A 341 -23.65 29.22 -15.54
N ARG A 342 -23.24 30.03 -16.51
CA ARG A 342 -21.82 30.10 -16.89
C ARG A 342 -21.00 30.58 -15.70
N LYS A 343 -19.80 30.03 -15.53
CA LYS A 343 -18.95 30.25 -14.37
C LYS A 343 -18.55 31.71 -14.18
N ASP A 344 -18.19 32.40 -15.27
CA ASP A 344 -17.86 33.83 -15.27
C ASP A 344 -19.03 34.71 -14.81
N ILE A 345 -20.24 34.40 -15.28
CA ILE A 345 -21.47 35.08 -14.88
C ILE A 345 -21.83 34.77 -13.42
N PHE A 346 -21.71 33.52 -13.01
CA PHE A 346 -21.96 33.07 -11.64
C PHE A 346 -21.08 33.81 -10.63
N GLU A 347 -19.76 33.84 -10.87
CA GLU A 347 -18.80 34.52 -9.98
C GLU A 347 -19.09 36.01 -9.88
N LYS A 348 -19.37 36.67 -11.01
CA LYS A 348 -19.57 38.13 -11.08
C LYS A 348 -20.90 38.57 -10.46
N PHE A 349 -21.99 37.85 -10.73
CA PHE A 349 -23.33 38.32 -10.43
C PHE A 349 -24.05 37.51 -9.35
N VAL A 350 -23.85 36.20 -9.26
CA VAL A 350 -24.69 35.31 -8.44
C VAL A 350 -24.05 34.95 -7.10
N LYS A 351 -22.76 34.61 -7.08
CA LYS A 351 -22.07 34.02 -5.92
C LYS A 351 -22.16 34.85 -4.64
N LYS A 352 -22.18 36.19 -4.76
CA LYS A 352 -22.31 37.12 -3.62
C LYS A 352 -23.62 36.94 -2.85
N TYR A 353 -24.69 36.49 -3.50
CA TYR A 353 -26.01 36.31 -2.89
C TYR A 353 -26.06 35.04 -2.03
N LEU A 354 -25.36 33.98 -2.43
CA LEU A 354 -25.39 32.68 -1.76
C LEU A 354 -25.09 32.75 -0.26
N LYS A 355 -24.11 33.58 0.13
CA LYS A 355 -23.66 33.74 1.52
C LYS A 355 -24.47 34.79 2.31
N ARG A 356 -25.24 35.64 1.63
CA ARG A 356 -25.95 36.78 2.25
C ARG A 356 -27.43 36.49 2.50
N MET A 357 -27.98 35.50 1.81
CA MET A 357 -29.41 35.21 1.81
C MET A 357 -29.70 33.85 2.43
N ASN A 358 -30.83 33.77 3.15
CA ASN A 358 -31.38 32.50 3.58
C ASN A 358 -32.01 31.73 2.40
N ASN A 359 -32.49 30.51 2.66
CA ASN A 359 -33.06 29.64 1.61
C ASN A 359 -34.22 30.31 0.85
N THR A 360 -35.16 30.94 1.55
CA THR A 360 -36.34 31.57 0.97
C THR A 360 -35.96 32.80 0.13
N GLU A 361 -35.12 33.68 0.69
CA GLU A 361 -34.62 34.88 0.01
C GLU A 361 -33.84 34.55 -1.25
N LEU A 362 -32.95 33.54 -1.18
CA LEU A 362 -32.16 33.13 -2.33
C LEU A 362 -33.06 32.58 -3.42
N ARG A 363 -34.04 31.72 -3.08
CA ARG A 363 -34.99 31.19 -4.07
C ARG A 363 -35.80 32.28 -4.75
N HIS A 364 -36.25 33.27 -3.99
CA HIS A 364 -36.97 34.42 -4.51
C HIS A 364 -36.08 35.22 -5.49
N SER A 365 -34.86 35.54 -5.06
CA SER A 365 -33.91 36.34 -5.87
C SER A 365 -33.46 35.59 -7.13
N LEU A 366 -33.20 34.28 -7.03
CA LEU A 366 -32.85 33.44 -8.18
C LEU A 366 -33.97 33.39 -9.22
N TYR A 367 -35.22 33.44 -8.81
CA TYR A 367 -36.37 33.40 -9.72
C TYR A 367 -36.71 34.77 -10.32
N ASN A 368 -36.70 35.83 -9.51
CA ASN A 368 -37.18 37.15 -9.92
C ASN A 368 -36.09 38.06 -10.48
N GLU A 369 -34.87 38.00 -9.95
CA GLU A 369 -33.81 38.97 -10.28
C GLU A 369 -32.65 38.35 -11.07
N LEU A 370 -32.25 37.14 -10.70
CA LEU A 370 -31.04 36.51 -11.22
C LEU A 370 -31.32 35.49 -12.33
N LEU A 371 -32.59 35.17 -12.59
CA LEU A 371 -32.98 34.22 -13.65
C LEU A 371 -32.49 34.65 -15.03
N GLN A 372 -32.45 35.96 -15.30
CA GLN A 372 -31.92 36.52 -16.54
C GLN A 372 -30.44 36.16 -16.83
N TYR A 373 -29.67 35.83 -15.78
CA TYR A 373 -28.28 35.40 -15.90
C TYR A 373 -28.13 33.88 -15.98
N ALA A 374 -29.19 33.14 -15.61
CA ALA A 374 -29.19 31.70 -15.70
C ALA A 374 -29.24 31.28 -17.16
N THR A 375 -28.38 30.33 -17.52
CA THR A 375 -28.48 29.71 -18.83
C THR A 375 -29.62 28.71 -18.89
N GLU A 376 -29.99 28.13 -17.74
CA GLU A 376 -31.13 27.23 -17.62
C GLU A 376 -31.66 27.13 -16.19
N ARG A 377 -32.97 26.89 -16.05
CA ARG A 377 -33.64 26.58 -14.78
C ARG A 377 -34.49 25.33 -14.94
N ILE A 378 -34.14 24.25 -14.24
CA ILE A 378 -34.84 22.96 -14.36
C ILE A 378 -35.59 22.66 -13.07
N ILE A 379 -36.90 22.49 -13.18
CA ILE A 379 -37.76 22.09 -12.05
C ILE A 379 -37.65 20.57 -11.88
N HIS A 380 -37.53 20.10 -10.63
CA HIS A 380 -37.58 18.69 -10.26
C HIS A 380 -39.00 18.12 -10.36
N HIS A 381 -39.52 18.06 -11.59
CA HIS A 381 -40.78 17.42 -11.96
C HIS A 381 -40.51 16.53 -13.19
N ASP A 382 -41.29 15.47 -13.39
CA ASP A 382 -41.23 14.46 -14.47
C ASP A 382 -40.14 14.68 -15.54
N ASN A 383 -39.21 13.72 -15.60
CA ASN A 383 -38.12 13.68 -16.57
C ASN A 383 -37.06 14.79 -16.41
N TRP A 384 -36.95 15.40 -15.23
CA TRP A 384 -35.94 16.42 -14.94
C TRP A 384 -34.52 15.88 -15.15
N GLN A 385 -34.25 14.63 -14.79
CA GLN A 385 -32.94 14.00 -14.97
C GLN A 385 -32.55 14.01 -16.46
N TYR A 386 -33.44 13.58 -17.35
CA TYR A 386 -33.17 13.57 -18.79
C TYR A 386 -32.94 14.98 -19.34
N LYS A 387 -33.75 15.96 -18.92
CA LYS A 387 -33.57 17.37 -19.32
C LYS A 387 -32.21 17.90 -18.90
N THR A 388 -31.82 17.64 -17.65
CA THR A 388 -30.52 18.05 -17.12
C THR A 388 -29.39 17.34 -17.85
N SER A 389 -29.44 16.01 -18.02
CA SER A 389 -28.42 15.24 -18.77
C SER A 389 -28.23 15.79 -20.19
N ARG A 390 -29.33 16.03 -20.91
CA ARG A 390 -29.29 16.60 -22.26
C ARG A 390 -28.67 17.98 -22.28
N TYR A 391 -28.99 18.81 -21.31
CA TYR A 391 -28.40 20.14 -21.20
C TYR A 391 -26.89 20.06 -20.97
N LEU A 392 -26.45 19.20 -20.03
CA LEU A 392 -25.04 19.01 -19.72
C LEU A 392 -24.24 18.51 -20.94
N MET A 393 -24.79 17.56 -21.70
CA MET A 393 -24.17 17.05 -22.94
C MET A 393 -24.12 18.11 -24.04
N ALA A 394 -25.23 18.82 -24.28
CA ALA A 394 -25.34 19.81 -25.36
C ALA A 394 -24.39 21.00 -25.17
N HIS A 395 -24.02 21.30 -23.92
CA HIS A 395 -23.10 22.39 -23.58
C HIS A 395 -21.68 21.91 -23.28
N SER A 396 -21.36 20.66 -23.61
CA SER A 396 -20.04 20.05 -23.40
C SER A 396 -19.55 20.17 -21.95
N ILE A 397 -20.49 20.21 -20.99
CA ILE A 397 -20.18 20.17 -19.56
C ILE A 397 -19.70 18.77 -19.17
N ILE A 398 -20.20 17.77 -19.90
CA ILE A 398 -19.85 16.36 -19.82
C ILE A 398 -19.63 15.84 -21.25
N SER A 399 -18.73 14.87 -21.40
CA SER A 399 -18.38 14.24 -22.68
C SER A 399 -19.29 13.06 -23.02
#